data_AF-A0A383EKJ6-F1
#
_entry.id   AF-A0A383EKJ6-F1
#
_cell.length_a   1.000
_cell.length_b   1.000
_cell.length_c   1.000
_cell.angle_alpha   90.00
_cell.angle_beta   90.00
_cell.angle_gamma   90.00
#
_symmetry.space_group_name_H-M   'P 1'
#
loop_
_entity.id
_entity.type
_entity.pdbx_description
1 polymer ?
#
loop_
_entity_poly.entity_id
_entity_poly.type
_entity_poly.pdbx_seq_one_letter_code
_entity_poly.pdbx_strand_id
1 'polypeptide(L)'
;MSQLRIYNEDNQATPLSTTNDFAEIALKLEQVGIRIERWKADKELPDDSSSKNIIAAYQAEIDKLVAEGGYQTWDVVSMHPNHPDKKKFRKKFLDEHTHTEDEVRFFVNGQGLF
;
A
#
# COMPACT_ATOMS: atom_id res chain seq x y z
N MET A 1 4.22 3.70 -10.63
CA MET A 1 3.02 4.23 -11.33
C MET A 1 1.83 3.47 -10.81
N SER A 2 0.72 4.14 -10.49
CA SER A 2 -0.49 3.49 -9.94
C SER A 2 -1.55 3.30 -11.04
N GLN A 3 -2.39 2.27 -10.93
CA GLN A 3 -3.53 2.03 -11.79
C GLN A 3 -4.73 1.63 -10.94
N LEU A 4 -5.91 2.17 -11.26
CA LEU A 4 -7.19 1.76 -10.68
C LEU A 4 -8.05 1.11 -11.76
N ARG A 5 -8.62 -0.06 -11.44
CA ARG A 5 -9.65 -0.72 -12.24
C ARG A 5 -10.87 -0.93 -11.37
N ILE A 6 -12.03 -0.47 -11.84
CA ILE A 6 -13.30 -0.66 -11.15
C ILE A 6 -14.10 -1.69 -11.93
N TYR A 7 -14.60 -2.71 -11.25
CA TYR A 7 -15.38 -3.80 -11.82
C TYR A 7 -16.82 -3.75 -11.31
N ASN A 8 -17.72 -4.38 -12.06
CA ASN A 8 -19.03 -4.72 -11.54
C ASN A 8 -18.91 -6.05 -10.78
N GLU A 9 -19.54 -6.17 -9.61
CA GLU A 9 -19.54 -7.39 -8.81
C GLU A 9 -20.04 -8.61 -9.60
N ASP A 10 -21.08 -8.42 -10.42
CA ASP A 10 -21.70 -9.46 -11.25
C ASP A 10 -20.90 -9.78 -12.54
N ASN A 11 -19.96 -8.90 -12.93
CA ASN A 11 -19.15 -9.09 -14.13
C ASN A 11 -17.72 -8.58 -13.96
N GLN A 12 -16.84 -9.50 -13.60
CA GLN A 12 -15.42 -9.23 -13.35
C GLN A 12 -14.54 -9.39 -14.62
N ALA A 13 -15.13 -9.75 -15.77
CA ALA A 13 -14.36 -9.95 -17.01
C ALA A 13 -13.93 -8.63 -17.65
N THR A 14 -14.76 -7.58 -17.53
CA THR A 14 -14.50 -6.27 -18.14
C THR A 14 -14.61 -5.17 -17.09
N PRO A 15 -13.57 -4.33 -16.90
CA PRO A 15 -13.65 -3.21 -15.97
C PRO A 15 -14.65 -2.16 -16.49
N LEU A 16 -15.47 -1.62 -15.58
CA LEU A 16 -16.32 -0.46 -15.81
C LEU A 16 -15.50 0.79 -16.14
N SER A 17 -14.34 0.93 -15.48
CA SER A 17 -13.36 1.96 -15.82
C SER A 17 -11.94 1.53 -15.47
N THR A 18 -10.97 2.08 -16.19
CA THR A 18 -9.53 1.94 -15.90
C THR A 18 -8.88 3.30 -16.03
N THR A 19 -8.09 3.71 -15.04
CA THR A 19 -7.33 4.95 -15.09
C THR A 19 -5.94 4.79 -14.48
N ASN A 20 -5.00 5.56 -15.02
CA ASN A 20 -3.62 5.69 -14.53
C ASN A 20 -3.32 7.14 -14.09
N ASP A 21 -4.31 8.03 -14.16
CA ASP A 21 -4.20 9.41 -13.68
C ASP A 21 -4.32 9.42 -12.15
N PHE A 22 -3.29 9.91 -11.47
CA PHE A 22 -3.26 9.89 -10.02
C PHE A 22 -4.33 10.78 -9.37
N ALA A 23 -4.65 11.92 -9.97
CA ALA A 23 -5.69 12.80 -9.43
C ALA A 23 -7.07 12.15 -9.57
N GLU A 24 -7.34 11.49 -10.71
CA GLU A 24 -8.58 10.74 -10.90
C GLU A 24 -8.67 9.55 -9.94
N ILE A 25 -7.57 8.82 -9.74
CA ILE A 25 -7.50 7.70 -8.77
C ILE A 25 -7.82 8.21 -7.37
N ALA A 26 -7.18 9.29 -6.92
CA ALA A 26 -7.39 9.86 -5.59
C ALA A 26 -8.85 10.26 -5.37
N LEU A 27 -9.46 10.96 -6.34
CA LEU A 27 -10.86 11.38 -6.26
C LEU A 27 -11.83 10.17 -6.18
N LYS A 28 -11.58 9.11 -6.95
CA LYS A 28 -12.44 7.91 -6.94
C LYS A 28 -12.30 7.11 -5.65
N LEU A 29 -11.09 6.99 -5.11
CA LEU A 29 -10.83 6.29 -3.86
C LEU A 29 -11.38 7.05 -2.65
N GLU A 30 -11.29 8.38 -2.64
CA GLU A 30 -11.83 9.23 -1.58
C GLU A 30 -13.36 9.08 -1.44
N GLN A 31 -14.08 8.92 -2.55
CA GLN A 31 -15.54 8.69 -2.55
C GLN A 31 -15.97 7.43 -1.79
N VAL A 32 -15.07 6.47 -1.61
CA VAL A 32 -15.30 5.23 -0.85
C VAL A 32 -14.47 5.19 0.44
N GLY A 33 -13.92 6.32 0.89
CA GLY A 33 -13.19 6.44 2.14
C GLY A 33 -11.75 5.93 2.11
N ILE A 34 -11.16 5.72 0.92
CA ILE A 34 -9.79 5.24 0.78
C ILE A 34 -8.83 6.42 0.53
N ARG A 35 -7.87 6.60 1.45
CA ARG A 35 -6.78 7.59 1.32
C ARG A 35 -5.65 7.03 0.46
N ILE A 36 -5.18 7.81 -0.51
CA ILE A 36 -3.98 7.49 -1.31
C ILE A 36 -3.04 8.70 -1.37
N GLU A 37 -1.74 8.46 -1.16
CA GLU A 37 -0.73 9.50 -1.15
C GLU A 37 0.55 9.08 -1.88
N ARG A 38 1.41 10.06 -2.15
CA ARG A 38 2.78 9.84 -2.66
C ARG A 38 3.75 10.57 -1.75
N TRP A 39 4.61 9.82 -1.09
CA TRP A 39 5.69 10.36 -0.28
C TRP A 39 7.00 10.28 -1.05
N LYS A 40 7.92 11.19 -0.72
CA LYS A 40 9.27 11.20 -1.27
C LYS A 40 10.23 10.94 -0.12
N ALA A 41 11.11 9.96 -0.28
CA ALA A 41 12.17 9.72 0.70
C ALA A 41 13.06 10.97 0.81
N ASP A 42 13.45 11.31 2.04
CA ASP A 42 14.37 12.41 2.32
C ASP A 42 15.82 12.11 1.89
N LYS A 43 16.14 10.82 1.71
CA LYS A 43 17.45 10.30 1.31
C LYS A 43 17.31 9.19 0.28
N GLU A 44 18.42 8.89 -0.40
CA GLU A 44 18.48 7.77 -1.34
C GLU A 44 18.33 6.43 -0.61
N LEU A 45 17.50 5.54 -1.16
CA LEU A 45 17.24 4.21 -0.64
C LEU A 45 17.70 3.16 -1.65
N PRO A 46 18.91 2.60 -1.49
CA PRO A 46 19.35 1.43 -2.24
C PRO A 46 18.40 0.23 -2.07
N ASP A 47 18.38 -0.68 -3.05
CA ASP A 47 17.51 -1.87 -3.03
C ASP A 47 17.75 -2.79 -1.82
N ASP A 48 18.96 -2.79 -1.26
CA ASP A 48 19.36 -3.55 -0.08
C ASP A 48 19.23 -2.75 1.24
N SER A 49 18.53 -1.62 1.21
CA SER A 49 18.28 -0.79 2.40
C SER A 49 17.63 -1.62 3.50
N SER A 50 18.24 -1.58 4.69
CA SER A 50 17.64 -2.17 5.88
C SER A 50 16.31 -1.51 6.24
N SER A 51 15.41 -2.25 6.90
CA SER A 51 14.14 -1.72 7.42
C SER A 51 14.33 -0.45 8.25
N LYS A 52 15.40 -0.39 9.05
CA LYS A 52 15.74 0.79 9.86
C LYS A 52 16.03 2.02 9.00
N ASN A 53 16.78 1.85 7.90
CA ASN A 53 17.12 2.95 7.00
C ASN A 53 15.88 3.45 6.23
N ILE A 54 15.02 2.52 5.81
CA ILE A 54 13.74 2.83 5.17
C ILE A 54 12.85 3.64 6.10
N ILE A 55 12.61 3.16 7.33
CA ILE A 55 11.81 3.87 8.33
C ILE A 55 12.39 5.27 8.58
N ALA A 56 13.71 5.36 8.80
CA ALA A 56 14.38 6.63 9.02
C ALA A 56 14.30 7.59 7.83
N ALA A 57 13.95 7.12 6.63
CA ALA A 57 13.81 7.96 5.44
C ALA A 57 12.39 8.51 5.21
N TYR A 58 11.41 7.95 5.93
CA TYR A 58 10.01 8.36 5.90
C TYR A 58 9.51 8.75 7.30
N GLN A 59 10.42 8.99 8.24
CA GLN A 59 10.07 9.19 9.64
C GLN A 59 9.13 10.39 9.83
N ALA A 60 9.33 11.47 9.07
CA ALA A 60 8.46 12.66 9.15
C ALA A 60 7.01 12.35 8.75
N GLU A 61 6.81 11.58 7.67
CA GLU A 61 5.49 11.16 7.21
C GLU A 61 4.87 10.13 8.16
N ILE A 62 5.66 9.20 8.69
CA ILE A 62 5.22 8.23 9.71
C ILE A 62 4.77 8.96 10.97
N ASP A 63 5.55 9.92 11.48
CA ASP A 63 5.23 10.69 12.68
C ASP A 63 3.92 11.48 12.51
N LYS A 64 3.73 12.09 11.34
CA LYS A 64 2.48 12.78 11.00
C LYS A 64 1.30 11.81 11.02
N LEU A 65 1.45 10.64 10.39
CA LEU A 65 0.40 9.64 10.33
C LEU A 65 0.07 9.07 11.72
N VAL A 66 1.08 8.83 12.56
CA VAL A 66 0.91 8.41 13.96
C VAL A 66 0.17 9.47 14.77
N ALA A 67 0.52 10.74 14.59
CA ALA A 67 -0.17 11.84 15.26
C ALA A 67 -1.63 11.99 14.82
N GLU A 68 -1.94 11.71 13.55
CA GLU A 68 -3.30 11.76 12.98
C GLU A 68 -4.16 10.56 13.38
N GLY A 69 -3.63 9.34 13.23
CA GLY A 69 -4.39 8.09 13.34
C GLY A 69 -4.15 7.29 14.63
N GLY A 70 -3.20 7.69 15.47
CA GLY A 70 -2.93 7.03 16.75
C GLY A 70 -2.29 5.64 16.64
N TYR A 71 -1.68 5.31 15.49
CA TYR A 71 -1.03 4.02 15.24
C TYR A 71 0.10 3.75 16.25
N GLN A 72 0.13 2.55 16.82
CA GLN A 72 1.08 2.20 17.87
C GLN A 72 2.37 1.56 17.35
N THR A 73 2.30 0.89 16.20
CA THR A 73 3.42 0.11 15.65
C THR A 73 3.45 0.19 14.13
N TRP A 74 4.65 0.19 13.57
CA TRP A 74 4.91 0.08 12.13
C TRP A 74 6.15 -0.78 11.91
N ASP A 75 6.15 -1.53 10.82
CA ASP A 75 7.27 -2.36 10.39
C ASP A 75 7.44 -2.28 8.87
N VAL A 76 8.53 -2.88 8.37
CA VAL A 76 8.80 -3.00 6.94
C VAL A 76 8.81 -4.48 6.59
N VAL A 77 7.94 -4.86 5.65
CA VAL A 77 7.83 -6.23 5.15
C VAL A 77 8.33 -6.28 3.71
N SER A 78 9.25 -7.20 3.43
CA SER A 78 9.79 -7.42 2.08
C SER A 78 9.41 -8.81 1.58
N MET A 79 8.69 -8.86 0.46
CA MET A 79 8.29 -10.12 -0.19
C MET A 79 9.04 -10.30 -1.50
N HIS A 80 9.99 -11.24 -1.53
CA HIS A 80 10.73 -11.60 -2.74
C HIS A 80 10.27 -12.93 -3.33
N PRO A 81 10.46 -13.17 -4.64
CA PRO A 81 10.07 -14.45 -5.28
C PRO A 81 10.69 -15.69 -4.64
N ASN A 82 11.84 -15.55 -3.98
CA ASN A 82 12.56 -16.63 -3.32
C ASN A 82 12.26 -16.76 -1.82
N HIS A 83 11.34 -15.94 -1.28
CA HIS A 83 10.98 -16.02 0.14
C HIS A 83 10.37 -17.40 0.45
N PRO A 84 10.90 -18.17 1.43
CA PRO A 84 10.46 -19.54 1.70
C PRO A 84 8.97 -19.61 2.03
N ASP A 85 8.49 -18.66 2.83
CA ASP A 85 7.08 -18.59 3.25
C ASP A 85 6.14 -17.83 2.29
N LYS A 86 6.56 -17.50 1.06
CA LYS A 86 5.74 -16.69 0.13
C LYS A 86 4.31 -17.22 -0.07
N LYS A 87 4.15 -18.54 -0.10
CA LYS A 87 2.84 -19.19 -0.27
C LYS A 87 1.96 -19.01 0.97
N LYS A 88 2.56 -19.07 2.17
CA LYS A 88 1.85 -18.88 3.44
C LYS A 88 1.39 -17.44 3.59
N PHE A 89 2.27 -16.47 3.32
CA PHE A 89 1.89 -15.05 3.31
C PHE A 89 0.81 -14.76 2.29
N ARG A 90 0.95 -15.26 1.05
CA ARG A 90 -0.08 -15.07 0.02
C ARG A 90 -1.43 -15.60 0.46
N LYS A 91 -1.49 -16.79 1.07
CA LYS A 91 -2.75 -17.37 1.56
C LYS A 91 -3.39 -16.49 2.65
N LYS A 92 -2.60 -15.94 3.57
CA LYS A 92 -3.11 -15.09 4.67
C LYS A 92 -3.87 -13.87 4.16
N PHE A 93 -3.43 -13.27 3.05
CA PHE A 93 -4.03 -12.04 2.50
C PHE A 93 -4.94 -12.29 1.29
N LEU A 94 -5.14 -13.54 0.89
CA LEU A 94 -5.97 -13.87 -0.28
C LEU A 94 -7.46 -13.90 0.06
N ASP A 95 -7.79 -14.35 1.27
CA ASP A 95 -9.17 -14.43 1.73
C ASP A 95 -9.64 -13.04 2.18
N GLU A 96 -10.88 -12.70 1.83
CA GLU A 96 -11.53 -11.45 2.24
C GLU A 96 -11.60 -11.37 3.77
N HIS A 97 -11.23 -10.21 4.33
CA HIS A 97 -11.27 -9.97 5.76
C HIS A 97 -11.42 -8.47 6.05
N THR A 98 -11.78 -8.16 7.30
CA THR A 98 -11.91 -6.79 7.80
C THR A 98 -11.05 -6.60 9.03
N HIS A 99 -10.71 -5.35 9.29
CA HIS A 99 -10.01 -4.90 10.48
C HIS A 99 -10.90 -3.95 11.26
N THR A 100 -10.77 -3.95 12.59
CA THR A 100 -11.44 -2.98 13.47
C THR A 100 -10.74 -1.61 13.48
N GLU A 101 -9.53 -1.56 12.91
CA GLU A 101 -8.68 -0.38 12.77
C GLU A 101 -8.32 -0.22 11.29
N ASP A 102 -7.87 0.98 10.90
CA ASP A 102 -7.45 1.25 9.53
C ASP A 102 -6.20 0.42 9.16
N GLU A 103 -6.21 -0.16 7.95
CA GLU A 103 -5.04 -0.83 7.38
C GLU A 103 -4.25 0.14 6.49
N VAL A 104 -3.10 0.61 6.97
CA VAL A 104 -2.21 1.47 6.17
C VAL A 104 -1.10 0.65 5.52
N ARG A 105 -0.86 0.90 4.23
CA ARG A 105 0.20 0.27 3.44
C ARG A 105 0.94 1.31 2.61
N PHE A 106 2.26 1.33 2.71
CA PHE A 106 3.12 2.22 1.95
C PHE A 106 4.13 1.42 1.15
N PHE A 107 4.21 1.67 -0.16
CA PHE A 107 5.11 0.96 -1.06
C PHE A 107 6.43 1.73 -1.21
N VAL A 108 7.52 1.09 -0.79
CA VAL A 108 8.90 1.63 -0.93
C VAL A 108 9.54 1.15 -2.22
N ASN A 109 9.46 -0.17 -2.49
CA ASN A 109 10.01 -0.79 -3.70
C ASN A 109 9.06 -1.90 -4.18
N GLY A 110 9.10 -2.18 -5.48
CA GLY A 110 8.27 -3.18 -6.13
C GLY A 110 6.86 -2.68 -6.42
N GLN A 111 5.93 -3.63 -6.44
CA GLN A 111 4.52 -3.40 -6.75
C GLN A 111 3.65 -4.43 -6.05
N GLY A 112 2.41 -4.06 -5.77
CA GLY A 112 1.38 -4.93 -5.21
C GLY A 112 0.04 -4.66 -5.85
N LEU A 113 -0.93 -5.50 -5.51
CA LEU A 113 -2.34 -5.33 -5.88
C LEU A 113 -3.14 -5.35 -4.59
N PHE A 114 -3.89 -4.28 -4.39
CA PHE A 114 -4.97 -4.16 -3.43
C PHE A 114 -6.27 -4.17 -4.22
#